data_AF-A0A2V7KVX4-F1
#
_entry.id   AF-A0A2V7KVX4-F1
#
_cell.length_a   1.000
_cell.length_b   1.000
_cell.length_c   1.000
_cell.angle_alpha   90.00
_cell.angle_beta   90.00
_cell.angle_gamma   90.00
#
_symmetry.space_group_name_H-M   'P 1'
#
loop_
_entity.id
_entity.type
_entity.pdbx_description
1 polymer ?
#
loop_
_entity_poly.entity_id
_entity_poly.type
_entity_poly.pdbx_seq_one_letter_code
_entity_poly.pdbx_strand_id
1 'polypeptide(L)'
;MQRWSVVAYDGVAQIVSAYVAAAVCRRDKRGVLHATFERSRAFAIAPLDRLSPTLRPVLEQAVPDIEPVDGELVGQPARYLEQVESTVRRARAHLERELAEAATAALGADEWLVLDGLLSRSPAVARHPRALGVIKSHGAQFLDGRGLERALTLPAGHRTSVFAVRGGHTRTEVYSWYLRLWPWEGNNLQYGLLRVEARADRETIARAPALSSWLFAERAPLATPATRWDRLLYPLHHVEEYLKARAPRSPAARSRLPVA
;
A
#
# COMPACT_ATOMS: atom_id res chain seq x y z
N MET A 1 -3.01 -1.41 5.48
CA MET A 1 -3.94 -0.61 6.32
C MET A 1 -3.14 0.34 7.21
N GLN A 2 -3.62 1.57 7.41
CA GLN A 2 -3.03 2.51 8.37
C GLN A 2 -4.14 3.37 9.01
N ARG A 3 -3.98 3.70 10.30
CA ARG A 3 -4.80 4.65 11.06
C ARG A 3 -3.89 5.44 11.99
N TRP A 4 -4.14 6.72 12.14
CA TRP A 4 -3.47 7.54 13.14
C TRP A 4 -4.40 8.67 13.58
N SER A 5 -4.16 9.18 14.77
CA SER A 5 -4.88 10.33 15.32
C SER A 5 -4.00 11.04 16.35
N VAL A 6 -4.12 12.36 16.45
CA VAL A 6 -3.62 13.09 17.61
C VAL A 6 -4.43 12.63 18.82
N VAL A 7 -3.76 12.23 19.90
CA VAL A 7 -4.38 11.68 21.11
C VAL A 7 -4.18 12.54 22.34
N ALA A 8 -3.17 13.41 22.33
CA ALA A 8 -2.91 14.36 23.40
C ALA A 8 -2.08 15.54 22.87
N TYR A 9 -2.03 16.61 23.67
CA TYR A 9 -1.20 17.78 23.45
C TYR A 9 -0.36 18.06 24.69
N ASP A 10 0.86 18.54 24.50
CA ASP A 10 1.68 19.18 25.54
C ASP A 10 1.97 20.62 25.10
N GLY A 11 1.13 21.55 25.56
CA GLY A 11 1.03 22.87 24.95
C GLY A 11 0.68 22.76 23.46
N VAL A 12 1.60 23.12 22.58
CA VAL A 12 1.45 23.02 21.11
C VAL A 12 2.04 21.72 20.52
N ALA A 13 2.76 20.92 21.32
CA ALA A 13 3.32 19.66 20.86
C ALA A 13 2.21 18.60 20.74
N GLN A 14 2.11 17.96 19.58
CA GLN A 14 1.10 16.95 19.29
C GLN A 14 1.63 15.55 19.59
N ILE A 15 0.92 14.75 20.38
CA ILE A 15 1.23 13.33 20.56
C ILE A 15 0.26 12.53 19.70
N VAL A 16 0.81 11.74 18.78
CA VAL A 16 0.04 10.94 17.83
C VAL A 16 0.12 9.48 18.20
N SER A 17 -1.02 8.79 18.16
CA SER A 17 -1.06 7.33 18.19
C SER A 17 -1.30 6.81 16.77
N ALA A 18 -0.49 5.84 16.35
CA ALA A 18 -0.51 5.27 15.03
C ALA A 18 -0.62 3.74 15.07
N TYR A 19 -1.31 3.21 14.07
CA TYR A 19 -1.45 1.78 13.82
C TYR A 19 -1.28 1.49 12.34
N VAL A 20 -0.39 0.56 12.01
CA VAL A 20 -0.21 0.05 10.66
C VAL A 20 -0.34 -1.47 10.66
N ALA A 21 -0.91 -2.01 9.60
CA ALA A 21 -1.01 -3.46 9.41
C ALA A 21 -0.97 -3.83 7.94
N ALA A 22 -0.43 -5.00 7.66
CA ALA A 22 -0.39 -5.63 6.36
C ALA A 22 -0.70 -7.13 6.52
N ALA A 23 -1.27 -7.73 5.48
CA ALA A 23 -1.59 -9.15 5.45
C ALA A 23 -1.41 -9.70 4.05
N VAL A 24 -1.19 -11.02 3.98
CA VAL A 24 -1.20 -11.80 2.75
C VAL A 24 -2.29 -12.86 2.92
N CYS A 25 -3.21 -12.89 1.96
CA CYS A 25 -4.24 -13.92 1.89
C CYS A 25 -3.94 -14.87 0.73
N ARG A 26 -4.18 -16.17 0.95
CA ARG A 26 -3.99 -17.24 -0.03
C ARG A 26 -5.33 -17.88 -0.34
N ARG A 27 -5.57 -18.16 -1.63
CA ARG A 27 -6.75 -18.93 -2.06
C ARG A 27 -6.52 -20.41 -1.76
N ASP A 28 -7.50 -21.07 -1.15
CA ASP A 28 -7.52 -22.52 -1.03
C ASP A 28 -8.01 -23.20 -2.33
N LYS A 29 -8.09 -24.54 -2.32
CA LYS A 29 -8.57 -25.32 -3.48
C LYS A 29 -10.03 -25.02 -3.89
N ARG A 30 -10.81 -24.39 -3.01
CA ARG A 30 -12.20 -23.97 -3.25
C ARG A 30 -12.28 -22.50 -3.66
N GLY A 31 -11.14 -21.80 -3.76
CA GLY A 31 -11.05 -20.39 -4.12
C GLY A 31 -11.29 -19.42 -2.96
N VAL A 32 -11.46 -19.92 -1.73
CA VAL A 32 -11.69 -19.10 -0.54
C VAL A 32 -10.37 -18.50 -0.07
N LEU A 33 -10.37 -17.20 0.25
CA LEU A 33 -9.20 -16.47 0.72
C LEU A 33 -9.03 -16.62 2.23
N HIS A 34 -7.82 -16.99 2.65
CA HIS A 34 -7.45 -17.12 4.06
C HIS A 34 -6.18 -16.33 4.34
N ALA A 35 -6.14 -15.57 5.44
CA ALA A 35 -4.93 -14.88 5.86
C ALA A 35 -3.85 -15.91 6.26
N THR A 36 -2.69 -15.87 5.62
CA THR A 36 -1.55 -16.77 5.89
C THR A 36 -0.40 -16.04 6.56
N PHE A 37 -0.24 -14.75 6.27
CA PHE A 37 0.71 -13.89 6.95
C PHE A 37 0.03 -12.60 7.37
N GLU A 38 0.31 -12.14 8.59
CA GLU A 38 -0.17 -10.87 9.10
C GLU A 38 0.90 -10.25 9.98
N ARG A 39 1.06 -8.93 9.85
CA ARG A 39 1.88 -8.12 10.74
C ARG A 39 1.17 -6.82 11.03
N SER A 40 1.30 -6.36 12.26
CA SER A 40 0.78 -5.07 12.71
C SER A 40 1.77 -4.41 13.66
N ARG A 41 1.79 -3.08 13.67
CA ARG A 41 2.58 -2.26 14.58
C ARG A 41 1.72 -1.13 15.12
N ALA A 42 1.68 -0.99 16.44
CA ALA A 42 1.08 0.13 17.14
C ALA A 42 2.20 0.93 17.81
N PHE A 43 2.25 2.23 17.58
CA PHE A 43 3.34 3.08 18.03
C PHE A 43 2.85 4.53 18.23
N ALA A 44 3.61 5.32 18.97
CA ALA A 44 3.38 6.76 19.09
C ALA A 44 4.36 7.55 18.22
N ILE A 45 3.98 8.78 17.86
CA ILE A 45 4.87 9.77 17.25
C ILE A 45 4.80 11.02 18.11
N ALA A 46 5.94 11.47 18.63
CA ALA A 46 6.00 12.60 19.55
C ALA A 46 7.37 13.31 19.51
N PRO A 47 7.42 14.64 19.77
CA PRO A 47 8.67 15.40 19.86
C PRO A 47 9.22 15.29 21.28
N LEU A 48 9.87 14.16 21.59
CA LEU A 48 10.27 13.78 22.96
C LEU A 48 11.17 14.81 23.68
N ASP A 49 11.91 15.60 22.92
CA ASP A 49 12.77 16.70 23.37
C ASP A 49 11.99 17.97 23.76
N ARG A 50 10.74 18.10 23.31
CA ARG A 50 9.85 19.23 23.58
C ARG A 50 8.72 18.89 24.55
N LEU A 51 8.58 17.62 24.93
CA LEU A 51 7.62 17.21 25.94
C LEU A 51 8.06 17.69 27.33
N SER A 52 7.08 18.07 28.15
CA SER A 52 7.27 18.42 29.54
C SER A 52 7.85 17.24 30.33
N PRO A 53 8.61 17.51 31.40
CA PRO A 53 9.13 16.46 32.30
C PRO A 53 8.03 15.60 32.93
N THR A 54 6.79 16.09 32.97
CA THR A 54 5.63 15.36 33.48
C THR A 54 5.07 14.38 32.47
N LEU A 55 4.91 14.79 31.20
CA LEU A 55 4.22 13.97 30.21
C LEU A 55 5.13 12.94 29.54
N ARG A 56 6.41 13.26 29.38
CA ARG A 56 7.37 12.35 28.74
C ARG A 56 7.46 10.98 29.44
N PRO A 57 7.66 10.87 30.77
CA PRO A 57 7.72 9.58 31.44
C PRO A 57 6.41 8.80 31.32
N VAL A 58 5.26 9.50 31.33
CA VAL A 58 3.94 8.86 31.18
C VAL A 58 3.79 8.26 29.78
N LEU A 59 4.21 8.97 28.74
CA LEU A 59 4.18 8.47 27.37
C LEU A 59 5.11 7.26 27.20
N GLU A 60 6.35 7.35 27.67
CA GLU A 60 7.36 6.28 27.60
C GLU A 60 6.91 5.01 28.36
N GLN A 61 6.17 5.17 29.47
CA GLN A 61 5.57 4.04 30.19
C GLN A 61 4.34 3.45 29.50
N ALA A 62 3.51 4.30 28.89
CA ALA A 62 2.25 3.87 28.28
C ALA A 62 2.45 3.23 26.89
N VAL A 63 3.45 3.67 26.14
CA VAL A 63 3.70 3.23 24.76
C VAL A 63 5.16 2.80 24.61
N PRO A 64 5.45 1.50 24.44
CA PRO A 64 6.82 1.00 24.37
C PRO A 64 7.53 1.33 23.05
N ASP A 65 6.77 1.69 22.00
CA ASP A 65 7.28 1.97 20.66
C ASP A 65 6.93 3.42 20.29
N ILE A 66 7.94 4.28 20.28
CA ILE A 66 7.79 5.71 19.98
C ILE A 66 8.76 6.07 18.86
N GLU A 67 8.21 6.60 17.77
CA GLU A 67 8.98 7.23 16.71
C GLU A 67 9.17 8.71 17.07
N PRO A 68 10.40 9.15 17.41
CA PRO A 68 10.64 10.53 17.72
C PRO A 68 10.45 11.38 16.45
N VAL A 69 9.99 12.61 16.65
CA VAL A 69 9.97 13.62 15.60
C VAL A 69 10.73 14.85 16.07
N ASP A 70 11.26 15.61 15.11
CA ASP A 70 12.02 16.81 15.38
C ASP A 70 11.18 17.85 16.15
N GLY A 71 11.69 18.28 17.30
CA GLY A 71 11.09 19.29 18.14
C GLY A 71 10.95 20.66 17.46
N GLU A 72 11.75 20.96 16.45
CA GLU A 72 11.63 22.19 15.65
C GLU A 72 10.29 22.29 14.90
N LEU A 73 9.64 21.15 14.64
CA LEU A 73 8.34 21.09 13.96
C LEU A 73 7.16 21.43 14.88
N VAL A 74 7.35 21.51 16.19
CA VAL A 74 6.27 21.80 17.15
C VAL A 74 5.59 23.14 16.87
N GLY A 75 6.34 24.15 16.41
CA GLY A 75 5.79 25.44 15.99
C GLY A 75 5.16 25.44 14.59
N GLN A 76 5.18 24.32 13.87
CA GLN A 76 4.77 24.21 12.47
C GLN A 76 3.76 23.05 12.29
N PRO A 77 2.51 23.18 12.79
CA PRO A 77 1.55 22.08 12.86
C PRO A 77 1.30 21.34 11.54
N ALA A 78 1.27 22.05 10.40
CA ALA A 78 1.07 21.43 9.10
C ALA A 78 2.24 20.50 8.72
N ARG A 79 3.48 20.98 8.86
CA ARG A 79 4.69 20.18 8.59
C ARG A 79 4.86 19.03 9.57
N TYR A 80 4.46 19.23 10.83
CA TYR A 80 4.40 18.16 11.82
C TYR A 80 3.49 17.01 11.34
N LEU A 81 2.28 17.34 10.87
CA LEU A 81 1.33 16.34 10.37
C LEU A 81 1.80 15.67 9.07
N GLU A 82 2.46 16.39 8.17
CA GLU A 82 3.12 15.80 7.00
C GLU A 82 4.19 14.78 7.39
N GLN A 83 4.99 15.09 8.41
CA GLN A 83 6.02 14.19 8.93
C GLN A 83 5.39 12.96 9.60
N VAL A 84 4.31 13.13 10.36
CA VAL A 84 3.50 12.03 10.91
C VAL A 84 2.99 11.11 9.79
N GLU A 85 2.34 11.68 8.76
CA GLU A 85 1.82 10.89 7.65
C GLU A 85 2.93 10.13 6.92
N SER A 86 4.07 10.79 6.69
CA SER A 86 5.25 10.19 6.08
C SER A 86 5.79 9.04 6.92
N THR A 87 5.90 9.20 8.24
CA THR A 87 6.35 8.16 9.18
C THR A 87 5.41 6.96 9.18
N VAL A 88 4.10 7.19 9.28
CA VAL A 88 3.08 6.12 9.23
C VAL A 88 3.14 5.38 7.89
N ARG A 89 3.28 6.10 6.78
CA ARG A 89 3.41 5.52 5.44
C ARG A 89 4.67 4.67 5.31
N ARG A 90 5.81 5.12 5.84
CA ARG A 90 7.07 4.34 5.86
C ARG A 90 6.94 3.08 6.70
N ALA A 91 6.37 3.18 7.90
CA ALA A 91 6.15 2.04 8.78
C ALA A 91 5.25 0.97 8.12
N ARG A 92 4.16 1.40 7.47
CA ARG A 92 3.32 0.48 6.69
C ARG A 92 4.08 -0.16 5.54
N ALA A 93 4.80 0.64 4.75
CA ALA A 93 5.55 0.14 3.59
C ALA A 93 6.63 -0.87 4.00
N HIS A 94 7.23 -0.71 5.18
CA HIS A 94 8.17 -1.67 5.75
C HIS A 94 7.50 -3.03 6.04
N LEU A 95 6.34 -3.04 6.71
CA LEU A 95 5.58 -4.27 6.93
C LEU A 95 5.13 -4.94 5.63
N GLU A 96 4.64 -4.15 4.66
CA GLU A 96 4.26 -4.65 3.33
C GLU A 96 5.45 -5.33 2.64
N ARG A 97 6.67 -4.77 2.77
CA ARG A 97 7.90 -5.34 2.21
C ARG A 97 8.27 -6.66 2.85
N GLU A 98 8.35 -6.72 4.18
CA GLU A 98 8.72 -7.94 4.91
C GLU A 98 7.76 -9.08 4.63
N LEU A 99 6.46 -8.79 4.60
CA LEU A 99 5.44 -9.79 4.27
C LEU A 99 5.53 -10.26 2.82
N ALA A 100 5.82 -9.37 1.87
CA ALA A 100 6.00 -9.77 0.48
C ALA A 100 7.22 -10.69 0.30
N GLU A 101 8.32 -10.40 0.99
CA GLU A 101 9.52 -11.25 0.98
C GLU A 101 9.25 -12.62 1.61
N ALA A 102 8.60 -12.67 2.79
CA ALA A 102 8.21 -13.92 3.42
C ALA A 102 7.23 -14.74 2.56
N ALA A 103 6.24 -14.08 1.94
CA ALA A 103 5.26 -14.74 1.09
C ALA A 103 5.89 -15.29 -0.18
N THR A 104 6.77 -14.53 -0.85
CA THR A 104 7.48 -15.01 -2.05
C THR A 104 8.36 -16.21 -1.75
N ALA A 105 9.06 -16.22 -0.60
CA ALA A 105 9.86 -17.37 -0.17
C ALA A 105 9.02 -18.63 0.09
N ALA A 106 7.75 -18.48 0.46
CA ALA A 106 6.82 -19.58 0.75
C ALA A 106 5.88 -19.95 -0.41
N LEU A 107 6.03 -19.34 -1.59
CA LEU A 107 5.16 -19.60 -2.75
C LEU A 107 5.32 -21.04 -3.27
N GLY A 108 4.19 -21.71 -3.48
CA GLY A 108 4.15 -22.96 -4.24
C GLY A 108 4.57 -22.79 -5.71
N ALA A 109 4.83 -23.91 -6.38
CA ALA A 109 5.30 -23.92 -7.78
C ALA A 109 4.32 -23.27 -8.77
N ASP A 110 3.02 -23.33 -8.49
CA ASP A 110 1.97 -22.79 -9.36
C ASP A 110 1.32 -21.52 -8.79
N GLU A 111 1.92 -20.95 -7.74
CA GLU A 111 1.33 -19.82 -7.02
C GLU A 111 1.94 -18.49 -7.42
N TRP A 112 1.07 -17.49 -7.41
CA TRP A 112 1.39 -16.11 -7.73
C TRP A 112 1.12 -15.21 -6.54
N LEU A 113 2.03 -14.27 -6.29
CA LEU A 113 1.81 -13.18 -5.35
C LEU A 113 1.39 -11.93 -6.12
N VAL A 114 0.24 -11.35 -5.75
CA VAL A 114 -0.22 -10.06 -6.26
C VAL A 114 -0.18 -9.04 -5.12
N LEU A 115 0.56 -7.96 -5.32
CA LEU A 115 0.73 -6.88 -4.35
C LEU A 115 -0.13 -5.68 -4.73
N ASP A 116 -0.75 -5.03 -3.75
CA ASP A 116 -1.35 -3.71 -3.93
C ASP A 116 -0.26 -2.63 -3.80
N GLY A 117 0.35 -2.27 -4.93
CA GLY A 117 1.40 -1.26 -5.00
C GLY A 117 2.61 -1.69 -5.83
N LEU A 118 3.70 -0.96 -5.61
CA LEU A 118 4.94 -1.08 -6.36
C LEU A 118 5.67 -2.39 -6.04
N LEU A 119 6.08 -3.12 -7.07
CA LEU A 119 6.86 -4.34 -6.93
C LEU A 119 8.32 -4.03 -6.56
N SER A 120 8.82 -2.90 -7.04
CA SER A 120 10.21 -2.47 -6.91
C SER A 120 10.67 -2.20 -5.46
N ARG A 121 9.75 -2.10 -4.49
CA ARG A 121 10.05 -1.90 -3.05
C ARG A 121 10.93 -2.97 -2.42
N SER A 122 10.96 -4.18 -2.98
CA SER A 122 11.90 -5.23 -2.61
C SER A 122 12.60 -5.75 -3.86
N PRO A 123 13.94 -5.70 -3.95
CA PRO A 123 14.67 -6.31 -5.05
C PRO A 123 14.41 -7.82 -5.19
N ALA A 124 14.22 -8.53 -4.07
CA ALA A 124 13.94 -9.97 -4.08
C ALA A 124 12.57 -10.25 -4.71
N VAL A 125 11.55 -9.50 -4.30
CA VAL A 125 10.18 -9.64 -4.85
C VAL A 125 10.13 -9.20 -6.32
N ALA A 126 10.79 -8.09 -6.67
CA ALA A 126 10.84 -7.58 -8.04
C ALA A 126 11.52 -8.52 -9.04
N ARG A 127 12.41 -9.40 -8.57
CA ARG A 127 13.09 -10.41 -9.39
C ARG A 127 12.35 -11.75 -9.41
N HIS A 128 11.26 -11.91 -8.64
CA HIS A 128 10.54 -13.16 -8.56
C HIS A 128 9.67 -13.38 -9.81
N PRO A 129 9.73 -14.55 -10.48
CA PRO A 129 8.98 -14.83 -11.72
C PRO A 129 7.47 -14.79 -11.56
N ARG A 130 6.97 -15.05 -10.34
CA ARG A 130 5.54 -15.18 -10.02
C ARG A 130 5.01 -14.08 -9.10
N ALA A 131 5.59 -12.89 -9.16
CA ALA A 131 5.14 -11.73 -8.37
C ALA A 131 4.69 -10.58 -9.29
N LEU A 132 3.55 -9.97 -8.95
CA LEU A 132 2.96 -8.85 -9.68
C LEU A 132 2.67 -7.69 -8.73
N GLY A 133 3.05 -6.47 -9.11
CA GLY A 133 2.58 -5.25 -8.48
C GLY A 133 1.37 -4.70 -9.23
N VAL A 134 0.30 -4.36 -8.52
CA VAL A 134 -0.88 -3.70 -9.08
C VAL A 134 -0.99 -2.31 -8.49
N ILE A 135 -0.89 -1.30 -9.34
CA ILE A 135 -0.85 0.11 -8.94
C ILE A 135 -2.11 0.80 -9.45
N LYS A 136 -2.89 1.34 -8.50
CA LYS A 136 -4.15 2.05 -8.74
C LYS A 136 -3.95 3.55 -8.99
N SER A 137 -2.81 4.11 -8.60
CA SER A 137 -2.49 5.55 -8.74
C SER A 137 -1.51 5.81 -9.88
N HIS A 138 -1.74 6.91 -10.59
CA HIS A 138 -1.00 7.28 -11.82
C HIS A 138 -0.17 8.55 -11.62
N GLY A 139 0.33 8.77 -10.41
CA GLY A 139 1.08 10.00 -10.08
C GLY A 139 2.44 10.09 -10.80
N ALA A 140 3.02 8.95 -11.18
CA ALA A 140 4.19 8.88 -12.03
C ALA A 140 3.75 8.58 -13.47
N GLN A 141 4.18 9.43 -14.41
CA GLN A 141 3.89 9.29 -15.82
C GLN A 141 5.12 8.68 -16.54
N PHE A 142 4.93 7.54 -17.18
CA PHE A 142 6.01 6.79 -17.86
C PHE A 142 5.90 6.81 -19.38
N LEU A 143 4.77 7.29 -19.91
CA LEU A 143 4.51 7.42 -21.34
C LEU A 143 4.21 8.89 -21.65
N ASP A 144 4.50 9.31 -22.88
CA ASP A 144 4.24 10.65 -23.39
C ASP A 144 3.52 10.61 -24.75
N GLY A 145 3.10 11.78 -25.21
CA GLY A 145 2.43 11.97 -26.50
C GLY A 145 1.34 10.93 -26.79
N ARG A 146 1.43 10.30 -27.96
CA ARG A 146 0.47 9.27 -28.39
C ARG A 146 0.51 8.01 -27.51
N GLY A 147 1.63 7.70 -26.87
CA GLY A 147 1.75 6.57 -25.96
C GLY A 147 0.89 6.77 -24.71
N LEU A 148 0.97 7.96 -24.13
CA LEU A 148 0.12 8.36 -23.01
C LEU A 148 -1.36 8.39 -23.41
N GLU A 149 -1.67 9.04 -24.54
CA GLU A 149 -3.03 9.15 -25.06
C GLU A 149 -3.67 7.77 -25.20
N ARG A 150 -2.96 6.81 -25.82
CA ARG A 150 -3.43 5.43 -25.96
C ARG A 150 -3.62 4.74 -24.62
N ALA A 151 -2.70 4.89 -23.67
CA ALA A 151 -2.84 4.29 -22.34
C ALA A 151 -4.09 4.82 -21.61
N LEU A 152 -4.32 6.14 -21.67
CA LEU A 152 -5.44 6.81 -21.03
C LEU A 152 -6.80 6.53 -21.70
N THR A 153 -6.80 6.10 -22.97
CA THR A 153 -8.00 5.80 -23.77
C THR A 153 -8.19 4.32 -24.09
N LEU A 154 -7.41 3.43 -23.46
CA LEU A 154 -7.54 1.98 -23.63
C LEU A 154 -8.99 1.51 -23.45
N PRO A 155 -9.55 0.70 -24.38
CA PRO A 155 -10.84 0.04 -24.16
C PRO A 155 -10.77 -0.95 -22.99
N ALA A 156 -11.91 -1.21 -22.36
CA ALA A 156 -12.00 -2.23 -21.31
C ALA A 156 -11.48 -3.59 -21.79
N GLY A 157 -10.78 -4.31 -20.91
CA GLY A 157 -10.15 -5.60 -21.21
C GLY A 157 -8.84 -5.50 -22.00
N HIS A 158 -8.43 -4.31 -22.44
CA HIS A 158 -7.21 -4.13 -23.22
C HIS A 158 -6.04 -3.67 -22.35
N ARG A 159 -4.82 -3.94 -22.84
CA ARG A 159 -3.57 -3.49 -22.25
C ARG A 159 -2.71 -2.72 -23.24
N THR A 160 -1.81 -1.88 -22.73
CA THR A 160 -0.69 -1.39 -23.54
C THR A 160 0.31 -2.51 -23.81
N SER A 161 1.25 -2.27 -24.72
CA SER A 161 2.50 -3.02 -24.75
C SER A 161 3.27 -2.90 -23.43
N VAL A 162 4.12 -3.88 -23.16
CA VAL A 162 5.05 -3.86 -22.03
C VAL A 162 6.17 -2.86 -22.29
N PHE A 163 6.49 -2.04 -21.28
CA PHE A 163 7.60 -1.09 -21.30
C PHE A 163 8.45 -1.25 -20.04
N ALA A 164 9.73 -0.89 -20.14
CA ALA A 164 10.65 -0.92 -19.01
C ALA A 164 10.45 0.33 -18.14
N VAL A 165 10.40 0.13 -16.83
CA VAL A 165 10.46 1.22 -15.85
C VAL A 165 11.83 1.15 -15.18
N ARG A 166 12.67 2.12 -15.53
CA ARG A 166 14.04 2.29 -15.02
C ARG A 166 14.08 3.48 -14.08
N GLY A 167 14.63 3.28 -12.89
CA GLY A 167 14.83 4.38 -11.93
C GLY A 167 13.59 4.73 -11.10
N GLY A 168 13.85 5.42 -9.98
CA GLY A 168 12.93 5.66 -8.87
C GLY A 168 13.64 5.40 -7.52
N HIS A 169 12.95 5.59 -6.40
CA HIS A 169 13.51 5.36 -5.04
C HIS A 169 14.00 3.91 -4.81
N THR A 170 13.66 3.00 -5.70
CA THR A 170 13.96 1.58 -5.62
C THR A 170 14.67 1.17 -6.90
N ARG A 171 15.98 0.99 -6.83
CA ARG A 171 16.91 0.85 -7.96
C ARG A 171 16.73 -0.42 -8.83
N THR A 172 15.61 -1.13 -8.73
CA THR A 172 15.36 -2.38 -9.45
C THR A 172 14.48 -2.13 -10.67
N GLU A 173 14.99 -2.45 -11.86
CA GLU A 173 14.22 -2.40 -13.10
C GLU A 173 13.05 -3.39 -13.05
N VAL A 174 11.87 -2.94 -13.48
CA VAL A 174 10.66 -3.75 -13.63
C VAL A 174 10.06 -3.52 -15.00
N TYR A 175 9.32 -4.51 -15.50
CA TYR A 175 8.49 -4.34 -16.68
C TYR A 175 7.09 -3.94 -16.25
N SER A 176 6.49 -3.01 -17.00
CA SER A 176 5.18 -2.46 -16.69
C SER A 176 4.29 -2.36 -17.92
N TRP A 177 2.99 -2.41 -17.70
CA TRP A 177 1.97 -2.14 -18.71
C TRP A 177 0.71 -1.60 -18.02
N TYR A 178 -0.13 -0.91 -18.77
CA TYR A 178 -1.45 -0.51 -18.30
C TYR A 178 -2.50 -1.54 -18.70
N LEU A 179 -3.50 -1.76 -17.85
CA LEU A 179 -4.66 -2.62 -18.08
C LEU A 179 -5.94 -1.85 -17.73
N ARG A 180 -6.93 -1.85 -18.62
CA ARG A 180 -8.23 -1.22 -18.37
C ARG A 180 -9.25 -2.27 -17.91
N LEU A 181 -9.82 -2.07 -16.72
CA LEU A 181 -10.87 -2.92 -16.16
C LEU A 181 -12.28 -2.54 -16.62
N TRP A 182 -12.55 -1.25 -16.83
CA TRP A 182 -13.88 -0.73 -17.15
C TRP A 182 -13.82 0.36 -18.22
N PRO A 183 -14.90 0.57 -19.00
CA PRO A 183 -14.99 1.71 -19.92
C PRO A 183 -14.81 3.03 -19.15
N TRP A 184 -14.09 3.98 -19.73
CA TRP A 184 -13.77 5.26 -19.08
C TRP A 184 -14.71 6.38 -19.54
N GLU A 185 -15.41 6.19 -20.65
CA GLU A 185 -16.32 7.15 -21.24
C GLU A 185 -17.40 7.58 -20.24
N GLY A 186 -17.61 8.89 -20.11
CA GLY A 186 -18.48 9.46 -19.08
C GLY A 186 -17.84 9.55 -17.67
N ASN A 187 -16.60 9.11 -17.51
CA ASN A 187 -15.81 9.23 -16.27
C ASN A 187 -14.49 9.98 -16.55
N ASN A 188 -13.58 10.01 -15.55
CA ASN A 188 -12.22 10.52 -15.75
C ASN A 188 -11.34 9.50 -16.49
N LEU A 189 -10.29 9.97 -17.17
CA LEU A 189 -9.38 9.12 -17.98
C LEU A 189 -8.67 8.00 -17.19
N GLN A 190 -8.54 8.15 -15.87
CA GLN A 190 -7.94 7.12 -15.02
C GLN A 190 -8.95 6.04 -14.59
N TYR A 191 -10.23 6.20 -14.92
CA TYR A 191 -11.30 5.31 -14.45
C TYR A 191 -11.10 3.87 -14.94
N GLY A 192 -11.01 2.94 -14.01
CA GLY A 192 -10.70 1.54 -14.32
C GLY A 192 -9.30 1.29 -14.87
N LEU A 193 -8.40 2.26 -14.88
CA LEU A 193 -7.02 2.05 -15.31
C LEU A 193 -6.19 1.47 -14.15
N LEU A 194 -5.47 0.39 -14.43
CA LEU A 194 -4.43 -0.17 -13.56
C LEU A 194 -3.09 -0.09 -14.26
N ARG A 195 -2.03 0.12 -13.48
CA ARG A 195 -0.66 -0.16 -13.91
C ARG A 195 -0.19 -1.44 -13.25
N VAL A 196 0.33 -2.37 -14.04
CA VAL A 196 0.87 -3.64 -13.57
C VAL A 196 2.39 -3.59 -13.66
N GLU A 197 3.08 -4.12 -12.66
CA GLU A 197 4.54 -4.29 -12.63
C GLU A 197 4.88 -5.77 -12.44
N ALA A 198 5.92 -6.24 -13.12
CA ALA A 198 6.44 -7.60 -13.03
C ALA A 198 7.95 -7.61 -13.27
N ARG A 199 8.59 -8.77 -13.06
CA ARG A 199 10.01 -8.98 -13.30
C ARG A 199 10.42 -8.48 -14.70
N ALA A 200 11.52 -7.73 -14.77
CA ALA A 200 12.12 -7.30 -16.04
C ALA A 200 12.80 -8.48 -16.74
N ASP A 201 12.02 -9.27 -17.48
CA ASP A 201 12.47 -10.49 -18.14
C ASP A 201 11.63 -10.81 -19.39
N ARG A 202 12.21 -11.50 -20.37
CA ARG A 202 11.54 -11.83 -21.63
C ARG A 202 10.28 -12.67 -21.41
N GLU A 203 10.28 -13.55 -20.40
CA GLU A 203 9.12 -14.37 -20.05
C GLU A 203 7.92 -13.51 -19.63
N THR A 204 8.17 -12.37 -18.95
CA THR A 204 7.13 -11.42 -18.58
C THR A 204 6.42 -10.85 -19.81
N ILE A 205 7.17 -10.52 -20.86
CA ILE A 205 6.60 -10.00 -22.12
C ILE A 205 5.67 -11.05 -22.74
N ALA A 206 6.13 -12.32 -22.77
CA ALA A 206 5.35 -13.43 -23.31
C ALA A 206 4.10 -13.73 -22.47
N ARG A 207 4.17 -13.62 -21.14
CA ARG A 207 3.06 -13.88 -20.21
C ARG A 207 2.09 -12.72 -20.03
N ALA A 208 2.48 -11.49 -20.36
CA ALA A 208 1.67 -10.29 -20.13
C ALA A 208 0.21 -10.39 -20.63
N PRO A 209 -0.10 -10.98 -21.82
CA PRO A 209 -1.50 -11.21 -22.23
C PRO A 209 -2.28 -12.09 -21.23
N ALA A 210 -1.72 -13.22 -20.83
CA ALA A 210 -2.37 -14.17 -19.91
C ALA A 210 -2.53 -13.57 -18.52
N LEU A 211 -1.51 -12.88 -18.01
CA LEU A 211 -1.55 -12.20 -16.71
C LEU A 211 -2.58 -11.06 -16.70
N SER A 212 -2.69 -10.29 -17.80
CA SER A 212 -3.74 -9.29 -17.94
C SER A 212 -5.14 -9.89 -17.96
N SER A 213 -5.34 -11.00 -18.67
CA SER A 213 -6.63 -11.69 -18.70
C SER A 213 -7.02 -12.20 -17.31
N TRP A 214 -6.06 -12.77 -16.57
CA TRP A 214 -6.28 -13.20 -15.19
C TRP A 214 -6.64 -12.03 -14.27
N LEU A 215 -5.84 -10.95 -14.25
CA LEU A 215 -6.13 -9.76 -13.45
C LEU A 215 -7.47 -9.11 -13.83
N PHE A 216 -7.84 -9.12 -15.10
CA PHE A 216 -9.14 -8.63 -15.55
C PHE A 216 -10.30 -9.46 -14.98
N ALA A 217 -10.14 -10.78 -14.85
CA ALA A 217 -11.14 -11.66 -14.23
C ALA A 217 -11.26 -11.40 -12.71
N GLU A 218 -10.16 -11.03 -12.04
CA GLU A 218 -10.12 -10.74 -10.60
C GLU A 218 -10.91 -9.48 -10.19
N ARG A 219 -11.48 -8.72 -11.13
CA ARG A 219 -12.48 -7.67 -10.83
C ARG A 219 -13.80 -8.22 -10.29
N ALA A 220 -14.03 -9.53 -10.45
CA ALA A 220 -15.22 -10.23 -10.00
C ALA A 220 -14.95 -11.04 -8.71
N PRO A 221 -15.91 -11.09 -7.78
CA PRO A 221 -17.15 -10.31 -7.76
C PRO A 221 -16.91 -8.81 -7.57
N LEU A 222 -17.89 -8.01 -7.99
CA LEU A 222 -17.79 -6.55 -7.95
C LEU A 222 -17.81 -6.06 -6.50
N ALA A 223 -16.84 -5.23 -6.14
CA ALA A 223 -16.69 -4.68 -4.78
C ALA A 223 -17.56 -3.44 -4.50
N THR A 224 -18.58 -3.15 -5.30
CA THR A 224 -19.47 -2.00 -5.05
C THR A 224 -20.24 -2.17 -3.73
N PRO A 225 -20.42 -1.10 -2.94
CA PRO A 225 -20.14 0.31 -3.24
C PRO A 225 -18.79 0.82 -2.71
N ALA A 226 -17.74 -0.01 -2.64
CA ALA A 226 -16.43 0.42 -2.14
C ALA A 226 -15.87 1.63 -2.92
N THR A 227 -15.19 2.53 -2.20
CA THR A 227 -14.53 3.68 -2.80
C THR A 227 -13.49 3.23 -3.83
N ARG A 228 -13.51 3.83 -5.03
CA ARG A 228 -12.65 3.48 -6.17
C ARG A 228 -12.78 2.01 -6.62
N TRP A 229 -13.99 1.43 -6.49
CA TRP A 229 -14.29 0.09 -6.97
C TRP A 229 -13.86 -0.16 -8.42
N ASP A 230 -13.83 0.89 -9.25
CA ASP A 230 -13.39 0.85 -10.64
C ASP A 230 -11.95 0.29 -10.77
N ARG A 231 -11.10 0.43 -9.78
CA ARG A 231 -9.70 -0.05 -9.79
C ARG A 231 -9.44 -1.17 -8.79
N LEU A 232 -10.49 -1.77 -8.22
CA LEU A 232 -10.32 -2.86 -7.25
C LEU A 232 -10.29 -4.22 -7.94
N LEU A 233 -9.33 -5.04 -7.51
CA LEU A 233 -9.38 -6.48 -7.68
C LEU A 233 -10.00 -7.06 -6.40
N TYR A 234 -10.96 -7.95 -6.54
CA TYR A 234 -11.71 -8.49 -5.41
C TYR A 234 -10.81 -9.12 -4.33
N PRO A 235 -9.77 -9.91 -4.66
CA PRO A 235 -8.88 -10.44 -3.62
C PRO A 235 -8.16 -9.37 -2.83
N LEU A 236 -7.70 -8.30 -3.48
CA LEU A 236 -7.02 -7.19 -2.81
C LEU A 236 -8.00 -6.43 -1.90
N HIS A 237 -9.23 -6.20 -2.38
CA HIS A 237 -10.29 -5.63 -1.57
C HIS A 237 -10.62 -6.50 -0.34
N HIS A 238 -10.66 -7.82 -0.50
CA HIS A 238 -10.88 -8.75 0.61
C HIS A 238 -9.78 -8.63 1.67
N VAL A 239 -8.51 -8.48 1.29
CA VAL A 239 -7.42 -8.21 2.24
C VAL A 239 -7.62 -6.85 2.95
N GLU A 240 -8.05 -5.82 2.23
CA GLU A 240 -8.36 -4.52 2.83
C GLU A 240 -9.47 -4.64 3.89
N GLU A 241 -10.57 -5.34 3.59
CA GLU A 241 -11.68 -5.57 4.53
C GLU A 241 -11.25 -6.42 5.73
N TYR A 242 -10.47 -7.48 5.50
CA TYR A 242 -9.88 -8.30 6.57
C TYR A 242 -9.07 -7.43 7.55
N LEU A 243 -8.19 -6.58 7.02
CA LEU A 243 -7.38 -5.68 7.84
C LEU A 243 -8.22 -4.61 8.56
N LYS A 244 -9.26 -4.07 7.91
CA LYS A 244 -10.17 -3.09 8.52
C LYS A 244 -10.94 -3.68 9.70
N ALA A 245 -11.42 -4.92 9.57
CA ALA A 245 -12.16 -5.62 10.62
C ALA A 245 -11.31 -5.88 11.87
N ARG A 246 -9.99 -6.06 11.69
CA ARG A 246 -9.03 -6.33 12.79
C ARG A 246 -8.36 -5.08 13.34
N ALA A 247 -8.37 -3.99 12.59
CA ALA A 247 -7.76 -2.74 13.03
C ALA A 247 -8.50 -2.17 14.27
N PRO A 248 -7.78 -1.64 15.27
CA PRO A 248 -8.38 -1.05 16.45
C PRO A 248 -9.34 0.09 16.06
N ARG A 249 -10.49 0.16 16.74
CA ARG A 249 -11.55 1.16 16.49
C ARG A 249 -11.06 2.61 16.70
N SER A 250 -10.14 2.79 17.64
CA SER A 250 -9.36 4.02 17.80
C SER A 250 -7.93 3.65 18.22
N PRO A 251 -6.88 4.25 17.62
CA PRO A 251 -5.51 4.12 18.13
C PRO A 251 -5.42 4.53 19.62
N ALA A 252 -6.28 5.46 20.05
CA ALA A 252 -6.36 5.96 21.42
C ALA A 252 -6.91 4.94 22.44
N ALA A 253 -7.60 3.88 22.01
CA ALA A 253 -8.29 2.96 22.93
C ALA A 253 -7.34 2.19 23.89
N ARG A 254 -6.03 2.24 23.63
CA ARG A 254 -5.00 1.66 24.51
C ARG A 254 -4.10 2.69 25.20
N SER A 255 -4.20 3.97 24.84
CA SER A 255 -3.33 5.03 25.36
C SER A 255 -4.13 5.93 26.30
N ARG A 256 -4.19 5.58 27.58
CA ARG A 256 -4.69 6.48 28.64
C ARG A 256 -3.62 7.53 28.93
N LEU A 257 -3.36 8.42 27.97
CA LEU A 257 -2.68 9.66 28.31
C LEU A 257 -3.68 10.52 29.09
N PRO A 258 -3.32 11.05 30.26
CA PRO A 258 -4.20 11.95 30.98
C PRO A 258 -4.57 13.12 30.08
N VAL A 259 -5.85 13.46 30.03
CA VAL A 259 -6.30 14.74 29.50
C VAL A 259 -5.86 15.78 30.54
N ALA A 260 -4.96 16.67 30.13
CA ALA A 260 -4.56 17.82 30.94
C ALA A 260 -5.69 18.86 30.98
#